data_AF-A0A1N6W534-F1
#
_entry.id   AF-A0A1N6W534-F1
#
_cell.length_a   1.000
_cell.length_b   1.000
_cell.length_c   1.000
_cell.angle_alpha   90.00
_cell.angle_beta   90.00
_cell.angle_gamma   90.00
#
_symmetry.space_group_name_H-M   'P 1'
#
loop_
_entity.id
_entity.type
_entity.pdbx_description
1 polymer ?
#
loop_
_entity_poly.entity_id
_entity_poly.type
_entity_poly.pdbx_seq_one_letter_code
_entity_poly.pdbx_strand_id
1 'polypeptide(L)'
;MDNALTHARSSFTNFRRYAPDPKEHGFRWVDIKQLHFSAESVDDRGLLAALIGHEQFRDDYAGGGVLQEGLRHGPYWLRLITPELYEPISQEKAVQILREWLDPLWDMPTELEADLQREVFARLAAADGIYYLSELGDEANHDWGRVHDYFHEFVLIDRSVGQIILIVAADD
;
A
#
# COMPACT_ATOMS: atom_id res chain seq x y z
N MET A 1 -5.33 -25.68 2.94
CA MET A 1 -4.82 -25.43 1.57
C MET A 1 -4.09 -24.12 1.68
N ASP A 2 -2.77 -24.14 1.45
CA ASP A 2 -1.95 -22.94 1.54
C ASP A 2 -2.32 -22.05 0.36
N ASN A 3 -2.95 -20.91 0.65
CA ASN A 3 -3.21 -19.85 -0.33
C ASN A 3 -1.88 -19.16 -0.64
N ALA A 4 -0.98 -19.86 -1.32
CA ALA A 4 0.37 -19.40 -1.57
C ALA A 4 0.33 -18.21 -2.54
N LEU A 5 0.49 -17.00 -1.99
CA LEU A 5 0.81 -15.83 -2.80
C LEU A 5 2.23 -15.97 -3.33
N THR A 6 2.43 -15.62 -4.59
CA THR A 6 3.77 -15.54 -5.18
C THR A 6 4.08 -14.10 -5.52
N HIS A 7 5.12 -13.53 -4.92
CA HIS A 7 5.58 -12.19 -5.28
C HIS A 7 6.01 -12.13 -6.75
N ALA A 8 5.49 -11.13 -7.45
CA ALA A 8 5.74 -10.94 -8.88
C ALA A 8 6.77 -9.83 -9.12
N ARG A 9 6.52 -8.65 -8.53
CA ARG A 9 7.36 -7.46 -8.65
C ARG A 9 6.99 -6.42 -7.61
N SER A 10 7.92 -5.51 -7.38
CA SER A 10 7.65 -4.27 -6.63
C SER A 10 8.08 -3.05 -7.45
N SER A 11 7.50 -1.89 -7.17
CA SER A 11 7.88 -0.61 -7.74
C SER A 11 7.77 0.49 -6.70
N PHE A 12 8.77 1.37 -6.67
CA PHE A 12 8.87 2.46 -5.71
C PHE A 12 9.03 3.80 -6.42
N THR A 13 8.09 4.71 -6.17
CA THR A 13 8.06 6.08 -6.72
C THR A 13 8.34 7.05 -5.60
N ASN A 14 9.56 7.59 -5.54
CA ASN A 14 9.93 8.65 -4.61
C ASN A 14 9.78 10.01 -5.28
N PHE A 15 9.00 10.92 -4.68
CA PHE A 15 8.63 12.18 -5.33
C PHE A 15 9.83 13.13 -5.46
N ARG A 16 10.88 12.94 -4.65
CA ARG A 16 12.16 13.64 -4.78
C ARG A 16 12.81 13.51 -6.16
N ARG A 17 12.46 12.47 -6.93
CA ARG A 17 12.96 12.30 -8.30
C ARG A 17 12.38 13.33 -9.28
N TYR A 18 11.24 13.94 -8.93
CA TYR A 18 10.48 14.84 -9.80
C TYR A 18 10.52 16.30 -9.32
N ALA A 19 10.85 16.53 -8.05
CA ALA A 19 11.09 17.85 -7.50
C ALA A 19 12.42 17.88 -6.71
N PRO A 20 13.40 18.69 -7.13
CA PRO A 20 14.73 18.72 -6.51
C PRO A 20 14.76 19.42 -5.14
N ASP A 21 13.79 20.30 -4.84
CA ASP A 21 13.67 20.91 -3.50
C ASP A 21 12.90 19.97 -2.56
N PRO A 22 13.48 19.60 -1.40
CA PRO A 22 12.81 18.79 -0.38
C PRO A 22 11.45 19.32 0.07
N LYS A 23 11.28 20.66 0.07
CA LYS A 23 10.03 21.30 0.47
C LYS A 23 8.92 21.14 -0.55
N GLU A 24 9.25 20.87 -1.81
CA GLU A 24 8.28 20.74 -2.89
C GLU A 24 7.69 19.33 -2.94
N HIS A 25 8.46 18.28 -2.66
CA HIS A 25 7.97 16.91 -2.74
C HIS A 25 7.32 16.39 -1.43
N GLY A 26 7.45 17.14 -0.32
CA GLY A 26 6.83 16.81 0.97
C GLY A 26 7.23 15.44 1.54
N PHE A 27 8.42 14.96 1.21
CA PHE A 27 8.93 13.62 1.56
C PHE A 27 8.03 12.45 1.13
N ARG A 28 7.10 12.69 0.20
CA ARG A 28 6.13 11.70 -0.26
C ARG A 28 6.74 10.62 -1.14
N TRP A 29 6.18 9.43 -1.02
CA TRP A 29 6.50 8.29 -1.85
C TRP A 29 5.32 7.32 -1.97
N VAL A 30 5.40 6.44 -2.97
CA VAL A 30 4.48 5.32 -3.15
C VAL A 30 5.29 4.04 -3.36
N ASP A 31 5.01 3.01 -2.56
CA ASP A 31 5.48 1.64 -2.78
C ASP A 31 4.33 0.75 -3.26
N ILE A 32 4.61 -0.13 -4.22
CA ILE A 32 3.64 -1.06 -4.77
C ILE A 32 4.25 -2.44 -4.80
N LYS A 33 3.58 -3.43 -4.22
CA LYS A 33 3.96 -4.85 -4.30
C LYS A 33 2.84 -5.64 -4.97
N GLN A 34 3.19 -6.39 -6.00
CA GLN A 34 2.26 -7.22 -6.75
C GLN A 34 2.54 -8.68 -6.47
N LEU A 35 1.48 -9.43 -6.12
CA LEU A 35 1.55 -10.86 -5.87
C LEU A 35 0.45 -11.55 -6.69
N HIS A 36 0.74 -12.78 -7.12
CA HIS A 36 -0.21 -13.64 -7.81
C HIS A 36 -0.84 -14.62 -6.83
N PHE A 37 -2.12 -14.92 -7.05
CA PHE A 37 -2.83 -16.02 -6.40
C PHE A 37 -3.44 -16.96 -7.44
N SER A 38 -3.58 -18.24 -7.08
CA SER A 38 -4.35 -19.19 -7.89
C SER A 38 -5.84 -18.85 -7.81
N ALA A 39 -6.53 -18.83 -8.95
CA ALA A 39 -7.94 -18.46 -9.07
C ALA A 39 -8.94 -19.43 -8.42
N GLU A 40 -8.47 -20.42 -7.64
CA GLU A 40 -9.36 -21.23 -6.83
C GLU A 40 -10.09 -20.36 -5.80
N SER A 41 -11.26 -20.83 -5.35
CA SER A 41 -12.33 -20.09 -4.67
C SER A 41 -11.98 -19.49 -3.29
N VAL A 42 -10.90 -18.72 -3.21
CA VAL A 42 -10.50 -17.96 -2.03
C VAL A 42 -11.30 -16.67 -2.02
N ASP A 43 -12.01 -16.42 -0.93
CA ASP A 43 -12.68 -15.16 -0.68
C ASP A 43 -11.66 -14.04 -0.40
N ASP A 44 -12.09 -12.78 -0.48
CA ASP A 44 -11.16 -11.66 -0.34
C ASP A 44 -10.49 -11.63 1.04
N ARG A 45 -11.20 -12.07 2.09
CA ARG A 45 -10.66 -12.20 3.44
C ARG A 45 -9.52 -13.22 3.52
N GLY A 46 -9.64 -14.34 2.83
CA GLY A 46 -8.59 -15.34 2.72
C GLY A 46 -7.38 -14.83 1.95
N LEU A 47 -7.58 -13.97 0.94
CA LEU A 47 -6.49 -13.31 0.22
C LEU A 47 -5.78 -12.26 1.08
N LEU A 48 -6.52 -11.46 1.84
CA LEU A 48 -5.96 -10.52 2.83
C LEU A 48 -5.15 -11.26 3.90
N ALA A 49 -5.66 -12.37 4.44
CA ALA A 49 -4.94 -13.19 5.41
C ALA A 49 -3.63 -13.76 4.81
N ALA A 50 -3.68 -14.20 3.55
CA ALA A 50 -2.51 -14.70 2.84
C ALA A 50 -1.47 -13.59 2.61
N LEU A 51 -1.92 -12.36 2.29
CA LEU A 51 -1.05 -11.19 2.16
C LEU A 51 -0.37 -10.85 3.47
N ILE A 52 -1.12 -10.73 4.56
CA ILE A 52 -0.59 -10.41 5.90
C ILE A 52 0.43 -11.47 6.36
N GLY A 53 0.21 -12.74 6.01
CA GLY A 53 1.15 -13.83 6.32
C GLY A 53 2.41 -13.85 5.45
N HIS A 54 2.40 -13.21 4.29
CA HIS A 54 3.47 -13.23 3.30
C HIS A 54 4.67 -12.38 3.75
N GLU A 55 5.89 -12.80 3.41
CA GLU A 55 7.12 -12.08 3.80
C GLU A 55 7.16 -10.63 3.30
N GLN A 56 6.61 -10.36 2.11
CA GLN A 56 6.59 -9.02 1.52
C GLN A 56 5.78 -7.99 2.32
N PHE A 57 4.90 -8.47 3.22
CA PHE A 57 4.12 -7.68 4.16
C PHE A 57 4.89 -7.43 5.48
N ARG A 58 6.19 -7.71 5.54
CA ARG A 58 7.04 -7.48 6.72
C ARG A 58 8.00 -6.32 6.48
N ASP A 59 7.52 -5.30 5.80
CA ASP A 59 8.25 -4.08 5.50
C ASP A 59 7.77 -3.00 6.48
N ASP A 60 8.67 -2.54 7.35
CA ASP A 60 8.33 -1.47 8.31
C ASP A 60 8.38 -0.08 7.68
N TYR A 61 8.79 0.01 6.41
CA TYR A 61 8.95 1.26 5.65
C TYR A 61 9.83 2.31 6.35
N ALA A 62 10.63 1.90 7.35
CA ALA A 62 11.59 2.75 8.05
C ALA A 62 13.01 2.66 7.45
N GLY A 63 13.11 2.26 6.17
CA GLY A 63 14.36 2.16 5.40
C GLY A 63 15.07 0.81 5.45
N GLY A 64 14.56 -0.18 6.20
CA GLY A 64 15.12 -1.52 6.30
C GLY A 64 14.70 -2.48 5.18
N GLY A 65 13.55 -2.21 4.54
CA GLY A 65 12.94 -3.09 3.56
C GLY A 65 12.35 -4.37 4.19
N VAL A 66 12.05 -5.36 3.35
CA VAL A 66 11.44 -6.62 3.78
C VAL A 66 12.39 -7.46 4.63
N LEU A 67 11.94 -7.81 5.85
CA LEU A 67 12.64 -8.72 6.74
C LEU A 67 11.92 -10.06 6.85
N GLN A 68 12.62 -11.16 6.51
CA GLN A 68 12.02 -12.50 6.52
C GLN A 68 11.44 -12.87 7.88
N GLU A 69 12.05 -12.49 9.00
CA GLU A 69 11.55 -12.72 10.37
C GLU A 69 11.00 -11.43 11.01
N GLY A 70 10.62 -10.45 10.20
CA GLY A 70 10.10 -9.17 10.65
C GLY A 70 8.81 -9.32 11.46
N LEU A 71 8.68 -8.50 12.51
CA LEU A 71 7.51 -8.44 13.40
C LEU A 71 6.69 -7.15 13.21
N ARG A 72 7.02 -6.38 12.17
CA ARG A 72 6.54 -5.01 11.93
C ARG A 72 6.08 -4.89 10.49
N HIS A 73 5.10 -4.01 10.28
CA HIS A 73 4.62 -3.63 8.96
C HIS A 73 4.08 -2.20 9.01
N GLY A 74 4.58 -1.33 8.13
CA GLY A 74 4.28 0.10 8.21
C GLY A 74 4.55 0.61 9.62
N PRO A 75 3.63 1.38 10.23
CA PRO A 75 3.82 1.87 11.59
C PRO A 75 3.50 0.82 12.69
N TYR A 76 2.91 -0.32 12.34
CA TYR A 76 2.23 -1.20 13.29
C TYR A 76 2.98 -2.50 13.60
N TRP A 77 2.77 -3.04 14.81
CA TRP A 77 3.15 -4.41 15.10
C TRP A 77 2.35 -5.38 14.22
N LEU A 78 3.03 -6.21 13.43
CA LEU A 78 2.42 -7.13 12.47
C LEU A 78 1.34 -8.01 13.09
N ARG A 79 1.56 -8.50 14.32
CA ARG A 79 0.62 -9.35 15.06
C ARG A 79 -0.75 -8.72 15.35
N LEU A 80 -0.88 -7.41 15.19
CA LEU A 80 -2.10 -6.65 15.42
C LEU A 80 -2.85 -6.35 14.12
N ILE A 81 -2.22 -6.57 12.96
CA ILE A 81 -2.86 -6.39 11.67
C ILE A 81 -3.61 -7.67 11.31
N THR A 82 -4.92 -7.55 11.12
CA THR A 82 -5.79 -8.66 10.76
C THR A 82 -6.65 -8.28 9.55
N PRO A 83 -7.18 -9.26 8.80
CA PRO A 83 -8.03 -8.98 7.64
C PRO A 83 -9.25 -8.11 7.95
N GLU A 84 -9.73 -8.09 9.19
CA GLU A 84 -10.91 -7.34 9.63
C GLU A 84 -10.67 -5.83 9.71
N LEU A 85 -9.41 -5.40 9.74
CA LEU A 85 -9.03 -3.99 9.73
C LEU A 85 -9.04 -3.39 8.32
N TYR A 86 -9.21 -4.22 7.30
CA TYR A 86 -9.31 -3.79 5.92
C TYR A 86 -10.76 -3.54 5.54
N GLU A 87 -11.11 -2.26 5.44
CA GLU A 87 -12.44 -1.84 5.05
C GLU A 87 -12.57 -1.84 3.53
N PRO A 88 -13.61 -2.47 2.95
CA PRO A 88 -13.89 -2.33 1.53
C PRO A 88 -14.34 -0.90 1.24
N ILE A 89 -13.70 -0.25 0.28
CA ILE A 89 -14.00 1.12 -0.14
C ILE A 89 -14.27 1.20 -1.65
N SER A 90 -14.97 2.24 -2.09
CA SER A 90 -15.17 2.47 -3.51
C SER A 90 -13.92 3.06 -4.18
N GLN A 91 -13.84 2.93 -5.50
CA GLN A 91 -12.80 3.56 -6.30
C GLN A 91 -12.76 5.08 -6.07
N GLU A 92 -13.93 5.73 -6.04
CA GLU A 92 -14.04 7.17 -5.83
C GLU A 92 -13.46 7.58 -4.48
N LYS A 93 -13.73 6.79 -3.43
CA LYS A 93 -13.19 7.06 -2.09
C LYS A 93 -11.67 6.87 -2.05
N ALA A 94 -11.14 5.83 -2.69
CA ALA A 94 -9.69 5.62 -2.77
C ALA A 94 -8.98 6.76 -3.51
N VAL A 95 -9.55 7.20 -4.64
CA VAL A 95 -9.06 8.36 -5.40
C VAL A 95 -9.11 9.62 -4.56
N GLN A 96 -10.20 9.84 -3.82
CA GLN A 96 -10.33 11.00 -2.94
C GLN A 96 -9.24 11.01 -1.86
N ILE A 97 -8.99 9.90 -1.17
CA ILE A 97 -7.95 9.79 -0.13
C ILE A 97 -6.58 10.17 -0.73
N LEU A 98 -6.22 9.58 -1.87
CA LEU A 98 -4.96 9.88 -2.53
C LEU A 98 -4.85 11.34 -2.98
N ARG A 99 -5.93 11.92 -3.52
CA ARG A 99 -5.93 13.33 -3.95
C ARG A 99 -5.84 14.31 -2.78
N GLU A 100 -6.45 13.98 -1.64
CA GLU A 100 -6.32 14.76 -0.41
C GLU A 100 -4.88 14.70 0.14
N TRP A 101 -4.27 13.52 0.15
CA TRP A 101 -2.88 13.32 0.59
C TRP A 101 -1.85 14.04 -0.31
N LEU A 102 -2.07 14.05 -1.63
CA LEU A 102 -1.19 14.71 -2.59
C LEU A 102 -1.12 16.24 -2.43
N ASP A 103 -1.96 16.82 -1.58
CA ASP A 103 -2.21 18.25 -1.39
C ASP A 103 -2.75 18.92 -2.69
N PRO A 104 -4.01 19.38 -2.71
CA PRO A 104 -4.57 20.05 -3.87
C PRO A 104 -3.89 21.39 -4.22
N LEU A 105 -3.06 21.94 -3.32
CA LEU A 105 -2.29 23.16 -3.56
C LEU A 105 -0.91 22.90 -4.17
N TRP A 106 -0.50 21.64 -4.32
CA TRP A 106 0.76 21.29 -4.93
C TRP A 106 0.65 21.23 -6.45
N ASP A 107 1.40 22.09 -7.15
CA ASP A 107 1.58 22.03 -8.60
C ASP A 107 2.43 20.78 -8.95
N MET A 108 1.75 19.66 -9.10
CA MET A 108 2.37 18.37 -9.39
C MET A 108 3.09 18.38 -10.75
N PRO A 109 4.36 17.95 -10.81
CA PRO A 109 5.05 17.78 -12.09
C PRO A 109 4.31 16.81 -13.01
N THR A 110 4.16 17.16 -14.30
CA THR A 110 3.43 16.34 -15.29
C THR A 110 3.95 14.90 -15.40
N GLU A 111 5.26 14.70 -15.26
CA GLU A 111 5.86 13.36 -15.28
C GLU A 111 5.41 12.53 -14.06
N LEU A 112 5.36 13.13 -12.88
CA LEU A 112 4.87 12.47 -11.68
C LEU A 112 3.37 12.16 -11.80
N GLU A 113 2.58 13.10 -12.31
CA GLU A 113 1.15 12.87 -12.54
C GLU A 113 0.92 11.67 -13.49
N ALA A 114 1.67 11.60 -14.60
CA ALA A 114 1.59 10.49 -15.54
C ALA A 114 2.01 9.15 -14.90
N ASP A 115 3.04 9.17 -14.04
CA ASP A 115 3.49 7.99 -13.32
C ASP A 115 2.49 7.54 -12.27
N LEU A 116 1.88 8.45 -11.50
CA LEU A 116 0.80 8.11 -10.56
C LEU A 116 -0.45 7.62 -11.28
N GLN A 117 -0.79 8.21 -12.43
CA GLN A 117 -1.90 7.77 -13.25
C GLN A 117 -1.73 6.33 -13.71
N ARG A 118 -0.53 5.97 -14.19
CA ARG A 118 -0.21 4.62 -14.65
C ARG A 118 -0.03 3.66 -13.49
N GLU A 119 0.70 4.06 -12.44
CA GLU A 119 1.12 3.16 -11.39
C GLU A 119 0.05 2.93 -10.32
N VAL A 120 -0.78 3.94 -10.03
CA VAL A 120 -1.77 3.89 -8.93
C VAL A 120 -3.20 3.93 -9.47
N PHE A 121 -3.57 5.03 -10.15
CA PHE A 121 -4.97 5.28 -10.50
C PHE A 121 -5.53 4.28 -11.52
N ALA A 122 -4.73 3.83 -12.50
CA ALA A 122 -5.15 2.80 -13.45
C ALA A 122 -5.42 1.44 -12.77
N ARG A 123 -4.67 1.11 -11.70
CA ARG A 123 -4.88 -0.13 -10.94
C ARG A 123 -6.12 -0.07 -10.05
N LEU A 124 -6.37 1.08 -9.43
CA LEU A 124 -7.62 1.32 -8.71
C LEU A 124 -8.84 1.16 -9.61
N ALA A 125 -8.75 1.63 -10.87
CA ALA A 125 -9.83 1.51 -11.84
C ALA A 125 -10.05 0.08 -12.36
N ALA A 126 -9.03 -0.79 -12.30
CA ALA A 126 -9.11 -2.16 -12.79
C ALA A 126 -9.47 -3.18 -11.69
N ALA A 127 -9.36 -2.81 -10.42
CA ALA A 127 -9.57 -3.72 -9.30
C ALA A 127 -11.05 -4.15 -9.15
N ASP A 128 -11.26 -5.44 -8.90
CA ASP A 128 -12.58 -5.97 -8.52
C ASP A 128 -12.93 -5.62 -7.06
N GLY A 129 -11.91 -5.51 -6.20
CA GLY A 129 -12.05 -5.15 -4.79
C GLY A 129 -10.94 -4.19 -4.36
N ILE A 130 -11.31 -3.15 -3.60
CA ILE A 130 -10.39 -2.17 -3.03
C ILE A 130 -10.61 -2.15 -1.53
N TYR A 131 -9.54 -2.40 -0.79
CA TYR A 131 -9.55 -2.45 0.66
C TYR A 131 -8.58 -1.42 1.20
N TYR A 132 -8.97 -0.72 2.26
CA TYR A 132 -8.15 0.29 2.92
C TYR A 132 -7.89 -0.13 4.37
N LEU A 133 -6.64 -0.04 4.80
CA LEU A 133 -6.29 -0.33 6.20
C LEU A 133 -6.79 0.81 7.09
N SER A 134 -7.76 0.52 7.96
CA SER A 134 -8.22 1.47 8.96
C SER A 134 -7.14 1.73 10.01
N GLU A 135 -7.14 2.93 10.58
CA GLU A 135 -6.18 3.30 11.62
C GLU A 135 -6.36 2.42 12.87
N LEU A 136 -5.27 1.81 13.33
CA LEU A 136 -5.27 0.88 14.47
C LEU A 136 -5.14 1.60 15.84
N GLY A 137 -4.94 2.92 15.82
CA GLY A 137 -4.67 3.75 17.00
C GLY A 137 -3.22 3.62 17.52
N ASP A 138 -2.85 4.55 18.41
CA ASP A 138 -1.48 4.72 18.90
C ASP A 138 -0.87 3.47 19.55
N GLU A 139 -1.67 2.66 20.25
CA GLU A 139 -1.20 1.47 20.97
C GLU A 139 -0.73 0.34 20.04
N ALA A 140 -1.11 0.40 18.75
CA ALA A 140 -0.67 -0.55 17.75
C ALA A 140 0.71 -0.21 17.16
N ASN A 141 1.20 1.02 17.37
CA ASN A 141 2.45 1.49 16.81
C ASN A 141 3.66 0.77 17.44
N HIS A 142 4.64 0.41 16.63
CA HIS A 142 5.93 -0.06 17.13
C HIS A 142 6.90 1.09 17.42
N ASP A 143 8.12 0.75 17.83
CA ASP A 143 9.15 1.70 18.26
C ASP A 143 9.56 2.74 17.21
N TRP A 144 9.17 2.53 15.94
CA TRP A 144 9.41 3.40 14.79
C TRP A 144 8.11 3.83 14.10
N GLY A 145 6.94 3.55 14.70
CA GLY A 145 5.64 3.76 14.07
C GLY A 145 5.21 5.23 13.93
N ARG A 146 6.11 6.16 14.23
CA ARG A 146 5.92 7.62 14.10
C ARG A 146 6.94 8.26 13.15
N VAL A 147 7.56 7.45 12.30
CA VAL A 147 8.47 7.94 11.25
C VAL A 147 7.68 8.63 10.13
N HIS A 148 6.44 8.21 9.88
CA HIS A 148 5.60 8.78 8.84
C HIS A 148 4.55 9.74 9.43
N ASP A 149 4.33 10.89 8.79
CA ASP A 149 3.23 11.79 9.16
C ASP A 149 1.89 11.25 8.63
N TYR A 150 1.88 10.71 7.41
CA TYR A 150 0.77 10.00 6.79
C TYR A 150 1.19 8.60 6.33
N PHE A 151 0.31 7.62 6.54
CA PHE A 151 0.47 6.25 6.06
C PHE A 151 -0.86 5.72 5.52
N HIS A 152 -0.99 5.68 4.20
CA HIS A 152 -2.17 5.18 3.51
C HIS A 152 -1.86 3.84 2.86
N GLU A 153 -2.59 2.80 3.27
CA GLU A 153 -2.43 1.47 2.71
C GLU A 153 -3.71 0.99 2.03
N PHE A 154 -3.54 0.54 0.79
CA PHE A 154 -4.58 -0.07 -0.02
C PHE A 154 -4.18 -1.48 -0.43
N VAL A 155 -5.14 -2.38 -0.41
CA VAL A 155 -5.02 -3.71 -1.02
C VAL A 155 -6.05 -3.81 -2.14
N LEU A 156 -5.56 -4.05 -3.34
CA LEU A 156 -6.38 -4.22 -4.53
C LEU A 156 -6.42 -5.69 -4.90
N ILE A 157 -7.60 -6.19 -5.25
CA ILE A 157 -7.80 -7.55 -5.75
C ILE A 157 -8.31 -7.45 -7.17
N ASP A 158 -7.58 -8.02 -8.12
CA ASP A 158 -7.98 -8.22 -9.52
C ASP A 158 -8.03 -9.73 -9.79
N ARG A 159 -9.25 -10.26 -9.76
CA ARG A 159 -9.55 -11.67 -9.97
C ARG A 159 -9.44 -12.05 -11.44
N SER A 160 -9.57 -11.10 -12.37
CA SER A 160 -9.48 -11.37 -13.81
C SER A 160 -8.08 -11.85 -14.21
N VAL A 161 -7.05 -11.36 -13.53
CA VAL A 161 -5.64 -11.76 -13.74
C VAL A 161 -5.01 -12.48 -12.53
N GLY A 162 -5.79 -12.75 -11.49
CA GLY A 162 -5.33 -13.46 -10.28
C GLY A 162 -4.24 -12.69 -9.54
N GLN A 163 -4.42 -11.39 -9.33
CA GLN A 163 -3.46 -10.50 -8.69
C GLN A 163 -4.00 -9.83 -7.43
N ILE A 164 -3.18 -9.80 -6.40
CA ILE A 164 -3.35 -8.94 -5.22
C ILE A 164 -2.22 -7.92 -5.20
N ILE A 165 -2.58 -6.65 -5.02
CA ILE A 165 -1.65 -5.52 -5.10
C ILE A 165 -1.72 -4.76 -3.80
N LEU A 166 -0.60 -4.71 -3.08
CA LEU A 166 -0.40 -3.83 -1.94
C LEU A 166 0.13 -2.49 -2.44
N ILE A 167 -0.52 -1.39 -2.07
CA ILE A 167 -0.09 -0.03 -2.35
C ILE A 167 0.06 0.70 -1.01
N VAL A 168 1.24 1.24 -0.76
CA VAL A 168 1.49 2.12 0.38
C VAL A 168 1.85 3.50 -0.16
N ALA A 169 1.13 4.52 0.28
CA ALA A 169 1.39 5.93 -0.01
C ALA A 169 1.62 6.66 1.31
N ALA A 170 2.81 7.24 1.47
CA ALA A 170 3.24 7.82 2.75
C ALA A 170 4.24 8.96 2.54
N ASP A 171 4.53 9.67 3.62
CA ASP A 171 5.58 10.69 3.73
C ASP A 171 6.44 10.46 4.97
N ASP A 172 7.67 10.99 4.94
CA ASP A 172 8.72 10.85 5.98
C ASP A 172 9.10 12.19 6.62
#